data_AF-A0A6T5WEG8-F1
#
_entry.id   AF-A0A6T5WEG8-F1
#
_cell.length_a   1.000
_cell.length_b   1.000
_cell.length_c   1.000
_cell.angle_alpha   90.00
_cell.angle_beta   90.00
_cell.angle_gamma   90.00
#
_symmetry.space_group_name_H-M   'P 1'
#
loop_
_entity.id
_entity.type
_entity.pdbx_description
1 polymer ?
#
loop_
_entity_poly.entity_id
_entity_poly.type
_entity_poly.pdbx_seq_one_letter_code
_entity_poly.pdbx_strand_id
1 'polypeptide(L)'
;MDEDGEDLGNGKGKQTESLPTGPAMGPIYLMWENTLDKLKILDYERLFCQIQGKHQSYSRIHFVIPAKNTSSQLDDFFDLCQWLIGEISHSTEVLHRDQYDDPNTTINKLLLALRQLDFKATFPSQKLRSGYGEQVCLVLEFLVDKALDTRGFKFSSPIYVDNTQIEQPQLDDDEDDEIEDEAIGNNEDDAIFEDANRQDMNEISLDNSNHQILQAAIDPIEWKIELERVGPKLKAQQQLSLHEWRAHVDQTLDSKSEIEKYLSDTMKDLTIMNKVVLDETSRARTKEKYL
;
A
#
# COMPACT_ATOMS: atom_id res chain seq x y z
N MET A 1 -17.24 70.15 -23.44
CA MET A 1 -18.60 69.91 -22.95
C MET A 1 -19.03 68.57 -23.53
N ASP A 2 -18.32 67.50 -23.20
CA ASP A 2 -18.29 66.81 -21.89
C ASP A 2 -19.69 66.28 -21.55
N GLU A 3 -19.91 64.98 -21.70
CA GLU A 3 -19.93 64.07 -20.54
C GLU A 3 -20.14 62.61 -20.96
N ASP A 4 -19.41 61.76 -20.25
CA ASP A 4 -19.31 60.31 -20.38
C ASP A 4 -20.61 59.58 -20.04
N GLY A 5 -20.85 58.47 -20.74
CA GLY A 5 -21.90 57.50 -20.42
C GLY A 5 -21.38 56.09 -20.65
N GLU A 6 -20.77 55.52 -19.61
CA GLU A 6 -20.35 54.13 -19.53
C GLU A 6 -21.55 53.17 -19.70
N ASP A 7 -21.53 52.33 -20.73
CA ASP A 7 -22.43 51.17 -20.85
C ASP A 7 -21.71 49.91 -20.34
N LEU A 8 -21.82 49.66 -19.05
CA LEU A 8 -21.41 48.42 -18.38
C LEU A 8 -22.51 47.35 -18.53
N GLY A 9 -22.62 46.80 -19.73
CA GLY A 9 -23.51 45.69 -20.08
C GLY A 9 -22.98 44.30 -19.71
N ASN A 10 -22.99 43.98 -18.41
CA ASN A 10 -23.22 42.67 -17.79
C ASN A 10 -22.93 41.37 -18.61
N GLY A 11 -21.65 41.03 -18.78
CA GLY A 11 -21.23 39.69 -19.21
C GLY A 11 -21.33 38.67 -18.07
N LYS A 12 -22.48 38.00 -17.92
CA LYS A 12 -22.61 36.80 -17.07
C LYS A 12 -21.79 35.65 -17.68
N GLY A 13 -20.51 35.61 -17.38
CA GLY A 13 -19.67 34.44 -17.55
C GLY A 13 -20.19 33.31 -16.67
N LYS A 14 -20.99 32.40 -17.23
CA LYS A 14 -21.20 31.06 -16.69
C LYS A 14 -19.82 30.39 -16.60
N GLN A 15 -19.20 30.42 -15.42
CA GLN A 15 -18.18 29.44 -15.08
C GLN A 15 -18.88 28.09 -15.08
N THR A 16 -18.74 27.38 -16.20
CA THR A 16 -18.98 25.95 -16.26
C THR A 16 -18.02 25.32 -15.28
N GLU A 17 -18.52 24.90 -14.11
CA GLU A 17 -17.84 23.95 -13.25
C GLU A 17 -17.54 22.71 -14.08
N SER A 18 -16.31 22.64 -14.58
CA SER A 18 -15.78 21.41 -15.15
C SER A 18 -15.65 20.42 -14.00
N LEU A 19 -16.58 19.46 -13.95
CA LEU A 19 -16.43 18.26 -13.14
C LEU A 19 -15.04 17.66 -13.37
N PRO A 20 -14.30 17.29 -12.31
CA PRO A 20 -12.97 16.73 -12.46
C PRO A 20 -13.07 15.38 -13.19
N THR A 21 -12.54 15.35 -14.41
CA THR A 21 -12.34 14.15 -15.22
C THR A 21 -11.16 13.39 -14.59
N GLY A 22 -11.34 12.11 -14.23
CA GLY A 22 -10.28 11.31 -13.60
C GLY A 22 -9.11 10.98 -14.55
N PRO A 23 -7.95 10.48 -14.06
CA PRO A 23 -7.54 10.23 -12.68
C PRO A 23 -6.32 11.10 -12.29
N ALA A 24 -6.57 12.23 -11.63
CA ALA A 24 -5.53 12.93 -10.84
C ALA A 24 -5.46 12.40 -9.39
N MET A 25 -6.11 11.26 -9.12
CA MET A 25 -6.11 10.63 -7.79
C MET A 25 -4.82 9.82 -7.53
N GLY A 26 -4.02 9.51 -8.56
CA GLY A 26 -2.95 8.51 -8.50
C GLY A 26 -1.91 8.72 -7.39
N PRO A 27 -1.11 9.80 -7.40
CA PRO A 27 -0.01 9.94 -6.43
C PRO A 27 -0.48 10.07 -4.98
N ILE A 28 -1.55 10.84 -4.76
CA ILE A 28 -2.11 11.07 -3.42
C ILE A 28 -2.82 9.82 -2.86
N TYR A 29 -3.53 9.08 -3.71
CA TYR A 29 -4.18 7.83 -3.33
C TYR A 29 -3.13 6.80 -2.94
N LEU A 30 -2.08 6.62 -3.76
CA LEU A 30 -1.00 5.68 -3.46
C LEU A 30 -0.24 6.05 -2.19
N MET A 31 0.01 7.35 -1.96
CA MET A 31 0.64 7.83 -0.72
C MET A 31 -0.22 7.48 0.50
N TRP A 32 -1.52 7.73 0.45
CA TRP A 32 -2.41 7.37 1.56
C TRP A 32 -2.57 5.86 1.73
N GLU A 33 -2.67 5.11 0.63
CA GLU A 33 -2.77 3.64 0.66
C GLU A 33 -1.53 3.01 1.32
N ASN A 34 -0.33 3.45 0.93
CA ASN A 34 0.92 3.04 1.56
C ASN A 34 0.97 3.42 3.05
N THR A 35 0.55 4.65 3.37
CA THR A 35 0.47 5.12 4.77
C THR A 35 -0.51 4.28 5.59
N LEU A 36 -1.65 3.91 5.02
CA LEU A 36 -2.66 3.08 5.68
C LEU A 36 -2.16 1.66 5.92
N ASP A 37 -1.43 1.07 4.99
CA ASP A 37 -0.83 -0.25 5.19
C ASP A 37 0.26 -0.22 6.27
N LYS A 38 1.08 0.84 6.30
CA LYS A 38 2.03 1.08 7.40
C LYS A 38 1.34 1.29 8.74
N LEU A 39 0.18 1.96 8.79
CA LEU A 39 -0.65 2.09 10.00
C LEU A 39 -1.14 0.73 10.50
N LYS A 40 -1.52 -0.18 9.61
CA LYS A 40 -1.90 -1.56 10.00
C LYS A 40 -0.73 -2.31 10.63
N ILE A 41 0.49 -2.13 10.12
CA ILE A 41 1.70 -2.68 10.74
C ILE A 41 1.91 -2.14 12.17
N LEU A 42 1.48 -0.89 12.42
CA LEU A 42 1.49 -0.31 13.77
C LEU A 42 0.34 -0.80 14.68
N ASP A 43 -0.50 -1.75 14.23
CA ASP A 43 -1.70 -2.22 14.93
C ASP A 43 -2.68 -1.08 15.29
N TYR A 44 -2.83 -0.07 14.42
CA TYR A 44 -3.66 1.10 14.74
C TYR A 44 -5.14 0.74 15.00
N GLU A 45 -5.67 -0.31 14.39
CA GLU A 45 -7.06 -0.72 14.63
C GLU A 45 -7.29 -1.13 16.08
N ARG A 46 -6.32 -1.79 16.70
CA ARG A 46 -6.39 -2.18 18.11
C ARG A 46 -5.98 -1.04 19.04
N LEU A 47 -4.88 -0.36 18.73
CA LEU A 47 -4.26 0.62 19.63
C LEU A 47 -4.90 2.00 19.57
N PHE A 48 -5.52 2.36 18.45
CA PHE A 48 -6.16 3.66 18.24
C PHE A 48 -7.67 3.52 18.12
N CYS A 49 -8.17 2.73 17.16
CA CYS A 49 -9.61 2.64 16.89
C CYS A 49 -10.39 2.03 18.07
N GLN A 50 -9.94 0.89 18.59
CA GLN A 50 -10.64 0.20 19.70
C GLN A 50 -10.45 0.91 21.05
N ILE A 51 -9.26 1.40 21.36
CA ILE A 51 -8.99 2.07 22.66
C ILE A 51 -9.74 3.39 22.77
N GLN A 52 -9.79 4.18 21.70
CA GLN A 52 -10.54 5.44 21.75
C GLN A 52 -12.05 5.26 21.54
N GLY A 53 -12.50 4.13 20.97
CA GLY A 53 -13.92 3.79 20.77
C GLY A 53 -14.71 4.74 19.85
N LYS A 54 -14.06 5.80 19.37
CA LYS A 54 -14.62 6.89 18.56
C LYS A 54 -14.38 6.68 17.06
N HIS A 55 -13.34 5.93 16.71
CA HIS A 55 -12.84 5.82 15.34
C HIS A 55 -13.08 4.42 14.77
N GLN A 56 -13.72 4.35 13.60
CA GLN A 56 -13.73 3.13 12.78
C GLN A 56 -12.45 3.07 11.93
N SER A 57 -12.06 1.89 11.45
CA SER A 57 -10.93 1.75 10.52
C SER A 57 -11.09 2.68 9.31
N TYR A 58 -10.01 3.35 8.94
CA TYR A 58 -10.06 4.36 7.90
C TYR A 58 -10.12 3.72 6.50
N SER A 59 -10.95 4.29 5.63
CA SER A 59 -11.03 3.88 4.22
C SER A 59 -9.84 4.39 3.40
N ARG A 60 -9.54 3.73 2.27
CA ARG A 60 -8.46 4.10 1.31
C ARG A 60 -8.65 5.46 0.64
N ILE A 61 -9.79 6.10 0.84
CA ILE A 61 -10.07 7.44 0.32
C ILE A 61 -10.27 8.47 1.42
N HIS A 62 -10.19 8.08 2.70
CA HIS A 62 -10.64 8.88 3.81
C HIS A 62 -9.92 10.24 3.89
N PHE A 63 -8.59 10.33 3.72
CA PHE A 63 -7.89 11.63 3.69
C PHE A 63 -7.58 12.15 2.28
N VAL A 64 -8.00 11.42 1.24
CA VAL A 64 -7.72 11.76 -0.16
C VAL A 64 -8.76 12.73 -0.72
N ILE A 65 -10.04 12.50 -0.38
CA ILE A 65 -11.17 13.29 -0.88
C ILE A 65 -11.93 13.95 0.28
N PRO A 66 -12.65 15.06 0.05
CA PRO A 66 -13.51 15.64 1.07
C PRO A 66 -14.58 14.65 1.54
N ALA A 67 -14.69 14.47 2.86
CA ALA A 67 -15.79 13.72 3.46
C ALA A 67 -17.08 14.56 3.46
N LYS A 68 -18.22 13.90 3.73
CA LYS A 68 -19.52 14.59 3.91
C LYS A 68 -19.46 15.66 5.00
N ASN A 69 -18.62 15.44 6.03
CA ASN A 69 -18.37 16.38 7.11
C ASN A 69 -16.87 16.67 7.22
N THR A 70 -16.43 17.79 6.65
CA THR A 70 -15.03 18.22 6.66
C THR A 70 -14.51 18.49 8.07
N SER A 71 -15.35 18.96 9.00
CA SER A 71 -14.93 19.20 10.38
C SER A 71 -14.58 17.90 11.10
N SER A 72 -15.40 16.85 10.90
CA SER A 72 -15.10 15.51 11.45
C SER A 72 -13.79 14.96 10.89
N GLN A 73 -13.56 15.16 9.60
CA GLN A 73 -12.34 14.70 8.92
C GLN A 73 -11.08 15.39 9.46
N LEU A 74 -11.18 16.67 9.82
CA LEU A 74 -10.10 17.40 10.50
C LEU A 74 -9.88 16.86 11.91
N ASP A 75 -10.96 16.52 12.64
CA ASP A 75 -10.86 15.90 13.95
C ASP A 75 -10.16 14.54 13.87
N ASP A 76 -10.55 13.70 12.91
CA ASP A 76 -9.94 12.40 12.65
C ASP A 76 -8.45 12.52 12.31
N PHE A 77 -8.10 13.48 11.44
CA PHE A 77 -6.71 13.78 11.11
C PHE A 77 -5.90 14.19 12.34
N PHE A 78 -6.45 15.07 13.17
CA PHE A 78 -5.76 15.56 14.36
C PHE A 78 -5.59 14.47 15.41
N ASP A 79 -6.65 13.69 15.68
CA ASP A 79 -6.64 12.58 16.63
C ASP A 79 -5.57 11.54 16.21
N LEU A 80 -5.48 11.23 14.91
CA LEU A 80 -4.46 10.33 14.37
C LEU A 80 -3.05 10.91 14.52
N CYS A 81 -2.84 12.19 14.23
CA CYS A 81 -1.54 12.84 14.42
C CYS A 81 -1.13 12.85 15.91
N GLN A 82 -2.07 13.15 16.81
CA GLN A 82 -1.83 13.13 18.25
C GLN A 82 -1.39 11.74 18.72
N TRP A 83 -2.07 10.68 18.24
CA TRP A 83 -1.68 9.31 18.55
C TRP A 83 -0.27 8.98 18.03
N LEU A 84 0.02 9.25 16.75
CA LEU A 84 1.34 8.97 16.15
C LEU A 84 2.48 9.73 16.84
N ILE A 85 2.27 11.00 17.20
CA ILE A 85 3.28 11.80 17.92
C ILE A 85 3.48 11.25 19.34
N GLY A 86 2.42 10.78 19.99
CA GLY A 86 2.49 10.08 21.26
C GLY A 86 3.32 8.79 21.18
N GLU A 87 3.17 8.02 20.11
CA GLU A 87 3.96 6.81 19.85
C GLU A 87 5.45 7.13 19.61
N ILE A 88 5.76 8.20 18.89
CA ILE A 88 7.15 8.62 18.62
C ILE A 88 7.85 9.17 19.86
N SER A 89 7.14 10.00 20.64
CA SER A 89 7.73 10.77 21.75
C SER A 89 7.57 10.07 23.10
N HIS A 90 6.84 8.94 23.15
CA HIS A 90 6.38 8.26 24.36
C HIS A 90 5.70 9.20 25.38
N SER A 91 5.12 10.30 24.90
CA SER A 91 4.43 11.30 25.71
C SER A 91 3.27 11.89 24.94
N THR A 92 2.09 11.85 25.54
CA THR A 92 0.85 12.41 24.99
C THR A 92 0.71 13.92 25.22
N GLU A 93 1.64 14.53 25.98
CA GLU A 93 1.61 15.95 26.29
C GLU A 93 2.13 16.84 25.14
N VAL A 94 2.86 16.25 24.19
CA VAL A 94 3.49 16.98 23.08
C VAL A 94 2.45 17.58 22.14
N LEU A 95 1.37 16.85 21.87
CA LEU A 95 0.24 17.32 21.09
C LEU A 95 -1.05 16.92 21.79
N HIS A 96 -1.79 17.92 22.29
CA HIS A 96 -3.08 17.72 22.94
C HIS A 96 -4.07 18.78 22.47
N ARG A 97 -5.32 18.36 22.25
CA ARG A 97 -6.45 19.23 21.92
C ARG A 97 -7.16 19.74 23.17
N ASP A 98 -7.17 21.04 23.39
CA ASP A 98 -8.03 21.65 24.41
C ASP A 98 -9.49 21.71 23.92
N GLN A 99 -10.45 21.59 24.84
CA GLN A 99 -11.88 21.71 24.56
C GLN A 99 -12.27 23.09 24.00
N TYR A 100 -11.43 24.11 24.21
CA TYR A 100 -11.65 25.47 23.70
C TYR A 100 -10.78 25.82 22.48
N ASP A 101 -9.96 24.89 21.99
CA ASP A 101 -9.11 25.17 20.83
C ASP A 101 -9.94 25.28 19.56
N ASP A 102 -9.77 26.39 18.82
CA ASP A 102 -10.32 26.52 17.48
C ASP A 102 -9.49 25.70 16.46
N PRO A 103 -10.05 25.38 15.27
CA PRO A 103 -9.34 24.59 14.25
C PRO A 103 -7.99 25.17 13.82
N ASN A 104 -7.81 26.50 13.89
CA ASN A 104 -6.54 27.11 13.52
C ASN A 104 -5.49 26.90 14.61
N THR A 105 -5.90 26.98 15.88
CA THR A 105 -5.05 26.75 17.04
C THR A 105 -4.57 25.31 17.08
N THR A 106 -5.44 24.33 16.84
CA THR A 106 -5.03 22.91 16.77
C THR A 106 -4.01 22.66 15.66
N ILE A 107 -4.24 23.20 14.45
CA ILE A 107 -3.28 23.07 13.34
C ILE A 107 -1.95 23.74 13.65
N ASN A 108 -1.97 24.92 14.28
CA ASN A 108 -0.75 25.61 14.65
C ASN A 108 0.05 24.84 15.73
N LYS A 109 -0.64 24.21 16.70
CA LYS A 109 -0.02 23.29 17.67
C LYS A 109 0.60 22.08 16.97
N LEU A 110 -0.12 21.47 16.02
CA LEU A 110 0.39 20.37 15.20
C LEU A 110 1.64 20.78 14.41
N LEU A 111 1.63 21.93 13.74
CA LEU A 111 2.78 22.43 13.00
C LEU A 111 4.00 22.69 13.90
N LEU A 112 3.79 23.13 15.14
CA LEU A 112 4.87 23.28 16.11
C LEU A 112 5.45 21.93 16.52
N ALA A 113 4.61 20.94 16.80
CA ALA A 113 5.04 19.58 17.11
C ALA A 113 5.80 18.93 15.94
N LEU A 114 5.32 19.11 14.70
CA LEU A 114 6.01 18.61 13.50
C LEU A 114 7.41 19.23 13.34
N ARG A 115 7.59 20.51 13.68
CA ARG A 115 8.91 21.15 13.65
C ARG A 115 9.86 20.56 14.69
N GLN A 116 9.37 20.20 15.87
CA GLN A 116 10.18 19.50 16.89
C GLN A 116 10.61 18.10 16.43
N LEU A 117 9.85 17.50 15.51
CA LEU A 117 10.16 16.20 14.93
C LEU A 117 11.03 16.28 13.66
N ASP A 118 11.59 17.44 13.31
CA ASP A 118 12.40 17.68 12.11
C ASP A 118 11.65 17.48 10.78
N PHE A 119 10.35 17.79 10.75
CA PHE A 119 9.57 17.79 9.52
C PHE A 119 10.05 18.87 8.55
N LYS A 120 10.50 18.46 7.36
CA LYS A 120 11.18 19.34 6.38
C LYS A 120 10.24 20.12 5.46
N ALA A 121 9.02 19.65 5.25
CA ALA A 121 8.10 20.30 4.32
C ALA A 121 7.50 21.58 4.93
N THR A 122 7.41 22.63 4.12
CA THR A 122 6.80 23.91 4.55
C THR A 122 5.63 24.25 3.64
N PHE A 123 4.47 24.50 4.24
CA PHE A 123 3.27 24.93 3.54
C PHE A 123 2.39 25.77 4.49
N PRO A 124 1.44 26.55 3.96
CA PRO A 124 0.53 27.35 4.79
C PRO A 124 -0.39 26.46 5.64
N SER A 125 -0.68 26.88 6.88
CA SER A 125 -1.57 26.16 7.80
C SER A 125 -2.98 25.94 7.24
N GLN A 126 -3.43 26.81 6.33
CA GLN A 126 -4.70 26.69 5.62
C GLN A 126 -4.82 25.37 4.84
N LYS A 127 -3.71 24.77 4.40
CA LYS A 127 -3.69 23.50 3.65
C LYS A 127 -3.99 22.26 4.51
N LEU A 128 -3.80 22.36 5.82
CA LEU A 128 -4.18 21.29 6.76
C LEU A 128 -5.60 21.46 7.29
N ARG A 129 -6.18 22.66 7.16
CA ARG A 129 -7.51 22.97 7.70
C ARG A 129 -8.64 22.22 7.04
N SER A 130 -8.44 21.79 5.79
CA SER A 130 -9.38 20.91 5.10
C SER A 130 -9.49 19.53 5.77
N GLY A 131 -8.48 19.06 6.50
CA GLY A 131 -8.46 17.69 7.01
C GLY A 131 -8.31 16.63 5.92
N TYR A 132 -8.13 17.02 4.65
CA TYR A 132 -7.88 16.14 3.52
C TYR A 132 -6.97 16.81 2.49
N GLY A 133 -6.37 16.00 1.63
CA GLY A 133 -5.53 16.44 0.52
C GLY A 133 -4.06 16.09 0.70
N GLU A 134 -3.25 16.53 -0.25
CA GLU A 134 -1.86 16.12 -0.39
C GLU A 134 -1.02 16.45 0.84
N GLN A 135 -1.18 17.66 1.40
CA GLN A 135 -0.41 18.11 2.57
C GLN A 135 -0.76 17.31 3.83
N VAL A 136 -2.02 16.87 3.96
CA VAL A 136 -2.50 16.05 5.07
C VAL A 136 -1.88 14.66 4.98
N CYS A 137 -1.96 14.01 3.81
CA CYS A 137 -1.36 12.70 3.59
C CYS A 137 0.16 12.72 3.75
N LEU A 138 0.84 13.78 3.31
CA LEU A 138 2.29 13.93 3.45
C LEU A 138 2.72 14.03 4.92
N VAL A 139 1.93 14.71 5.76
CA VAL A 139 2.17 14.75 7.22
C VAL A 139 1.97 13.36 7.84
N LEU A 140 0.91 12.66 7.46
CA LEU A 140 0.64 11.32 7.99
C LEU A 140 1.71 10.32 7.58
N GLU A 141 2.16 10.32 6.32
CA GLU A 141 3.23 9.45 5.84
C GLU A 141 4.51 9.65 6.67
N PHE A 142 4.91 10.91 6.87
CA PHE A 142 6.09 11.24 7.67
C PHE A 142 5.98 10.75 9.13
N LEU A 143 4.83 10.99 9.77
CA LEU A 143 4.62 10.57 11.16
C LEU A 143 4.60 9.04 11.29
N VAL A 144 3.96 8.34 10.35
CA VAL A 144 3.89 6.88 10.36
C VAL A 144 5.27 6.26 10.13
N ASP A 145 6.05 6.78 9.18
CA ASP A 145 7.42 6.32 8.95
C ASP A 145 8.29 6.51 10.19
N LYS A 146 8.21 7.69 10.81
CA LYS A 146 8.96 7.97 12.04
C LYS A 146 8.51 7.10 13.21
N ALA A 147 7.21 6.78 13.31
CA ALA A 147 6.68 5.88 14.33
C ALA A 147 7.18 4.43 14.11
N LEU A 148 7.19 3.95 12.86
CA LEU A 148 7.74 2.65 12.50
C LEU A 148 9.25 2.55 12.79
N ASP A 149 10.00 3.60 12.47
CA ASP A 149 11.44 3.69 12.78
C ASP A 149 11.68 3.64 14.29
N THR A 150 10.85 4.30 15.09
CA THR A 150 10.92 4.29 16.56
C THR A 150 10.65 2.90 17.13
N ARG A 151 9.71 2.15 16.52
CA ARG A 151 9.46 0.73 16.87
C ARG A 151 10.55 -0.22 16.35
N GLY A 152 11.49 0.27 15.55
CA GLY A 152 12.55 -0.55 14.95
C GLY A 152 12.05 -1.53 13.90
N PHE A 153 10.90 -1.26 13.27
CA PHE A 153 10.35 -2.13 12.23
C PHE A 153 11.25 -2.11 10.98
N LYS A 154 11.52 -3.29 10.42
CA LYS A 154 12.21 -3.44 9.15
C LYS A 154 11.49 -4.47 8.30
N PHE A 155 11.25 -4.15 7.03
CA PHE A 155 10.78 -5.14 6.07
C PHE A 155 11.82 -6.25 5.94
N SER A 156 11.44 -7.47 6.33
CA SER A 156 12.25 -8.66 6.11
C SER A 156 12.07 -9.16 4.68
N SER A 157 13.12 -9.72 4.09
CA SER A 157 12.98 -10.44 2.82
C SER A 157 11.97 -11.57 2.97
N PRO A 158 11.07 -11.78 1.99
CA PRO A 158 10.14 -12.90 2.02
C PRO A 158 10.92 -14.22 2.07
N ILE A 159 10.48 -15.13 2.94
CA ILE A 159 11.04 -16.47 3.04
C ILE A 159 10.39 -17.30 1.92
N TYR A 160 11.15 -17.55 0.86
CA TYR A 160 10.72 -18.47 -0.20
C TYR A 160 10.88 -19.89 0.33
N VAL A 161 9.76 -20.59 0.52
CA VAL A 161 9.80 -22.04 0.69
C VAL A 161 10.22 -22.63 -0.65
N ASP A 162 11.24 -23.49 -0.63
CA ASP A 162 11.70 -24.16 -1.83
C ASP A 162 10.59 -25.10 -2.33
N ASN A 163 9.88 -24.68 -3.38
CA ASN A 163 8.76 -25.42 -3.96
C ASN A 163 9.23 -26.60 -4.82
N THR A 164 10.47 -27.06 -4.65
CA THR A 164 11.02 -28.26 -5.33
C THR A 164 10.31 -29.56 -4.95
N GLN A 165 9.45 -29.53 -3.93
CA GLN A 165 8.61 -30.66 -3.51
C GLN A 165 7.12 -30.51 -3.83
N ILE A 166 6.71 -29.49 -4.58
CA ILE A 166 5.43 -29.58 -5.27
C ILE A 166 5.67 -30.55 -6.42
N GLU A 167 5.57 -31.85 -6.13
CA GLU A 167 5.31 -32.87 -7.15
C GLU A 167 4.16 -32.31 -7.98
N GLN A 168 4.47 -31.88 -9.21
CA GLN A 168 3.43 -31.74 -10.19
C GLN A 168 2.75 -33.11 -10.20
N PRO A 169 1.44 -33.21 -9.93
CA PRO A 169 0.76 -34.48 -10.05
C PRO A 169 1.10 -34.97 -11.46
N GLN A 170 1.79 -36.10 -11.53
CA GLN A 170 1.97 -36.79 -12.80
C GLN A 170 0.56 -37.06 -13.27
N LEU A 171 0.14 -36.32 -14.30
CA LEU A 171 -1.07 -36.64 -15.04
C LEU A 171 -0.69 -37.92 -15.79
N ASP A 172 -0.86 -39.06 -15.12
CA ASP A 172 -0.94 -40.34 -15.79
C ASP A 172 -2.22 -40.29 -16.63
N ASP A 173 -2.02 -40.08 -17.93
CA ASP A 173 -3.08 -39.90 -18.94
C ASP A 173 -3.77 -41.22 -19.32
N ASP A 174 -3.62 -42.29 -18.52
CA ASP A 174 -4.13 -43.63 -18.82
C ASP A 174 -4.54 -44.38 -17.53
N GLU A 175 -5.65 -44.02 -16.90
CA GLU A 175 -6.41 -44.94 -16.04
C GLU A 175 -7.89 -44.52 -16.01
N ASP A 176 -8.67 -45.11 -16.92
CA ASP A 176 -10.12 -45.32 -16.78
C ASP A 176 -10.32 -46.19 -15.52
N ASP A 177 -10.57 -45.57 -14.37
CA ASP A 177 -11.08 -46.28 -13.20
C ASP A 177 -12.37 -45.62 -12.71
N GLU A 178 -13.45 -46.38 -12.86
CA GLU A 178 -14.74 -46.16 -12.21
C GLU A 178 -14.53 -46.05 -10.69
N ILE A 179 -14.56 -44.83 -10.14
CA ILE A 179 -14.63 -44.66 -8.69
C ILE A 179 -16.09 -44.81 -8.27
N GLU A 180 -16.35 -46.02 -7.78
CA GLU A 180 -17.55 -46.52 -7.14
C GLU A 180 -17.95 -45.67 -5.91
N ASP A 181 -19.24 -45.33 -5.83
CA ASP A 181 -19.89 -44.72 -4.67
C ASP A 181 -19.72 -45.60 -3.42
N GLU A 182 -18.89 -45.19 -2.46
CA GLU A 182 -19.01 -45.66 -1.08
C GLU A 182 -19.21 -44.51 -0.10
N ALA A 183 -20.47 -44.38 0.33
CA ALA A 183 -20.89 -43.62 1.48
C ALA A 183 -20.21 -44.14 2.76
N ILE A 184 -19.34 -43.32 3.35
CA ILE A 184 -18.94 -43.45 4.75
C ILE A 184 -19.39 -42.18 5.47
N GLY A 185 -20.56 -42.28 6.10
CA GLY A 185 -20.97 -41.33 7.11
C GLY A 185 -20.06 -41.49 8.33
N ASN A 186 -19.40 -40.40 8.72
CA ASN A 186 -18.89 -40.25 10.08
C ASN A 186 -19.20 -38.84 10.56
N ASN A 187 -20.28 -38.77 11.33
CA ASN A 187 -20.88 -37.58 11.93
C ASN A 187 -20.42 -37.51 13.39
N GLU A 188 -19.26 -36.92 13.69
CA GLU A 188 -18.79 -36.79 15.09
C GLU A 188 -18.07 -35.47 15.45
N ASP A 189 -18.00 -34.46 14.57
CA ASP A 189 -17.29 -33.19 14.90
C ASP A 189 -18.19 -31.93 14.99
N ASP A 190 -19.51 -32.07 14.88
CA ASP A 190 -20.46 -30.93 14.86
C ASP A 190 -21.15 -30.64 16.22
N ALA A 191 -20.61 -31.17 17.33
CA ALA A 191 -21.29 -31.13 18.64
C ALA A 191 -20.63 -30.23 19.71
N ILE A 192 -19.70 -29.32 19.34
CA ILE A 192 -18.95 -28.51 20.33
C ILE A 192 -19.20 -26.99 20.25
N PHE A 193 -20.01 -26.49 19.30
CA PHE A 193 -20.14 -25.03 19.09
C PHE A 193 -21.56 -24.45 19.22
N GLU A 194 -22.47 -25.09 19.98
CA GLU A 194 -23.87 -24.63 20.06
C GLU A 194 -24.35 -24.04 21.40
N ASP A 195 -23.51 -23.91 22.45
CA ASP A 195 -24.03 -23.55 23.79
C ASP A 195 -23.38 -22.34 24.50
N ALA A 196 -23.07 -21.27 23.76
CA ALA A 196 -22.45 -20.07 24.37
C ALA A 196 -23.11 -18.72 24.05
N ASN A 197 -24.33 -18.66 23.48
CA ASN A 197 -24.95 -17.34 23.25
C ASN A 197 -26.46 -17.23 23.46
N ARG A 198 -27.03 -18.06 24.34
CA ARG A 198 -28.39 -17.85 24.85
C ARG A 198 -28.37 -17.07 26.15
N GLN A 199 -28.10 -15.76 26.08
CA GLN A 199 -28.46 -14.82 27.13
C GLN A 199 -28.85 -13.46 26.54
N ASP A 200 -30.17 -13.29 26.43
CA ASP A 200 -30.94 -12.09 26.77
C ASP A 200 -30.40 -10.72 26.30
N MET A 201 -30.85 -10.29 25.12
CA MET A 201 -30.92 -8.87 24.73
C MET A 201 -32.29 -8.58 24.13
N ASN A 202 -33.33 -8.74 24.97
CA ASN A 202 -34.58 -8.03 24.74
C ASN A 202 -34.35 -6.55 25.05
N GLU A 203 -34.87 -5.69 24.16
CA GLU A 203 -35.05 -4.25 24.34
C GLU A 203 -33.94 -3.32 23.80
N ILE A 204 -33.75 -3.32 22.47
CA ILE A 204 -33.38 -2.09 21.75
C ILE A 204 -34.33 -1.93 20.55
N SER A 205 -35.35 -1.11 20.75
CA SER A 205 -36.17 -0.53 19.69
C SER A 205 -35.30 0.44 18.89
N LEU A 206 -34.76 -0.04 17.77
CA LEU A 206 -34.16 0.81 16.74
C LEU A 206 -34.91 0.60 15.44
N ASP A 207 -35.32 1.74 14.89
CA ASP A 207 -36.04 1.94 13.64
C ASP A 207 -35.49 1.06 12.49
N ASN A 208 -36.27 0.05 12.12
CA ASN A 208 -35.89 -1.01 11.18
C ASN A 208 -35.99 -0.61 9.71
N SER A 209 -36.01 0.69 9.40
CA SER A 209 -36.39 1.17 8.07
C SER A 209 -35.25 1.25 7.05
N ASN A 210 -34.00 0.88 7.40
CA ASN A 210 -32.86 0.87 6.45
C ASN A 210 -31.87 -0.30 6.58
N HIS A 211 -32.15 -1.34 7.37
CA HIS A 211 -31.34 -2.57 7.38
C HIS A 211 -32.03 -3.64 6.52
N GLN A 212 -32.12 -3.42 5.21
CA GLN A 212 -32.27 -4.55 4.30
C GLN A 212 -30.95 -5.32 4.35
N ILE A 213 -30.92 -6.39 5.14
CA ILE A 213 -29.93 -7.44 5.00
C ILE A 213 -29.99 -7.85 3.52
N LEU A 214 -28.94 -7.52 2.76
CA LEU A 214 -28.77 -7.98 1.39
C LEU A 214 -28.56 -9.49 1.45
N GLN A 215 -29.65 -10.24 1.55
CA GLN A 215 -29.61 -11.68 1.38
C GLN A 215 -29.30 -11.92 -0.09
N ALA A 216 -28.15 -12.53 -0.36
CA ALA A 216 -27.85 -13.02 -1.68
C ALA A 216 -28.95 -14.03 -2.04
N ALA A 217 -29.84 -13.67 -2.96
CA ALA A 217 -30.87 -14.55 -3.52
C ALA A 217 -30.22 -15.55 -4.50
N ILE A 218 -29.13 -16.17 -4.08
CA ILE A 218 -28.36 -17.11 -4.88
C ILE A 218 -28.67 -18.47 -4.30
N ASP A 219 -29.42 -19.28 -5.06
CA ASP A 219 -29.71 -20.66 -4.72
C ASP A 219 -28.38 -21.45 -4.70
N PRO A 220 -28.02 -22.13 -3.59
CA PRO A 220 -26.81 -22.95 -3.51
C PRO A 220 -26.69 -23.97 -4.65
N ILE A 221 -27.82 -24.49 -5.15
CA ILE A 221 -27.85 -25.47 -6.23
C ILE A 221 -27.52 -24.80 -7.57
N GLU A 222 -28.15 -23.66 -7.86
CA GLU A 222 -27.84 -22.87 -9.06
C GLU A 222 -26.37 -22.43 -9.07
N TRP A 223 -25.83 -22.04 -7.91
CA TRP A 223 -24.43 -21.68 -7.79
C TRP A 223 -23.49 -22.86 -8.03
N LYS A 224 -23.84 -24.06 -7.53
CA LYS A 224 -23.06 -25.28 -7.77
C LYS A 224 -23.07 -25.67 -9.25
N ILE A 225 -24.22 -25.59 -9.92
CA ILE A 225 -24.34 -25.85 -11.36
C ILE A 225 -23.52 -24.83 -12.16
N GLU A 226 -23.57 -23.56 -11.77
CA GLU A 226 -22.77 -22.52 -12.40
C GLU A 226 -21.27 -22.74 -12.15
N LEU A 227 -20.87 -23.23 -10.98
CA LEU A 227 -19.49 -23.60 -10.66
C LEU A 227 -19.01 -24.80 -11.50
N GLU A 228 -19.84 -25.82 -11.69
CA GLU A 228 -19.56 -26.96 -12.58
C GLU A 228 -19.46 -26.53 -14.05
N ARG A 229 -20.29 -25.57 -14.47
CA ARG A 229 -20.31 -25.05 -15.84
C ARG A 229 -19.13 -24.12 -16.15
N VAL A 230 -18.76 -23.27 -15.19
CA VAL A 230 -17.74 -22.22 -15.36
C VAL A 230 -16.36 -22.72 -14.93
N GLY A 231 -16.27 -23.72 -14.05
CA GLY A 231 -15.02 -24.36 -13.60
C GLY A 231 -14.10 -24.79 -14.75
N PRO A 232 -14.59 -25.51 -15.78
CA PRO A 232 -13.77 -25.87 -16.94
C PRO A 232 -13.31 -24.68 -17.78
N LYS A 233 -14.04 -23.56 -17.76
CA LYS A 233 -13.70 -22.32 -18.47
C LYS A 233 -12.76 -21.43 -17.67
N LEU A 234 -12.82 -21.53 -16.33
CA LEU A 234 -11.94 -20.88 -15.36
C LEU A 234 -10.65 -21.66 -15.09
N LYS A 235 -10.56 -22.92 -15.54
CA LYS A 235 -9.27 -23.54 -15.87
C LYS A 235 -8.66 -22.71 -16.99
N ALA A 236 -8.18 -21.53 -16.64
CA ALA A 236 -7.27 -20.78 -17.45
C ALA A 236 -6.14 -21.74 -17.76
N GLN A 237 -6.04 -22.14 -19.02
CA GLN A 237 -4.74 -22.44 -19.58
C GLN A 237 -3.95 -21.14 -19.43
N GLN A 238 -3.37 -20.91 -18.25
CA GLN A 238 -2.27 -19.99 -18.07
C GLN A 238 -1.11 -20.58 -18.86
N GLN A 239 -1.20 -20.46 -20.18
CA GLN A 239 -0.05 -20.10 -21.00
C GLN A 239 0.29 -18.63 -20.67
N LEU A 240 0.48 -18.33 -19.37
CA LEU A 240 1.49 -17.36 -19.00
C LEU A 240 2.76 -17.94 -19.61
N SER A 241 3.54 -17.13 -20.30
CA SER A 241 4.93 -17.47 -20.60
C SER A 241 5.76 -17.51 -19.30
N LEU A 242 5.37 -18.40 -18.39
CA LEU A 242 6.01 -18.73 -17.11
C LEU A 242 7.47 -19.14 -17.30
N HIS A 243 7.85 -19.43 -18.54
CA HIS A 243 9.21 -19.75 -18.93
C HIS A 243 10.02 -18.53 -19.42
N GLU A 244 9.42 -17.48 -19.99
CA GLU A 244 10.20 -16.44 -20.66
C GLU A 244 10.98 -15.58 -19.67
N TRP A 245 10.34 -14.99 -18.67
CA TRP A 245 11.05 -14.12 -17.72
C TRP A 245 12.02 -14.91 -16.82
N ARG A 246 11.65 -16.14 -16.42
CA ARG A 246 12.52 -17.00 -15.60
C ARG A 246 13.73 -17.49 -16.41
N ALA A 247 13.52 -17.96 -17.63
CA ALA A 247 14.62 -18.32 -18.51
C ALA A 247 15.49 -17.11 -18.84
N HIS A 248 14.92 -15.91 -18.99
CA HIS A 248 15.71 -14.69 -19.14
C HIS A 248 16.54 -14.34 -17.89
N VAL A 249 15.99 -14.56 -16.68
CA VAL A 249 16.72 -14.37 -15.42
C VAL A 249 17.85 -15.41 -15.28
N ASP A 250 17.57 -16.68 -15.53
CA ASP A 250 18.55 -17.76 -15.50
C ASP A 250 19.64 -17.55 -16.56
N GLN A 251 19.25 -17.18 -17.79
CA GLN A 251 20.17 -16.79 -18.86
C GLN A 251 21.04 -15.59 -18.48
N THR A 252 20.50 -14.62 -17.75
CA THR A 252 21.26 -13.45 -17.28
C THR A 252 22.28 -13.85 -16.22
N LEU A 253 21.92 -14.76 -15.31
CA LEU A 253 22.82 -15.30 -14.29
C LEU A 253 23.93 -16.14 -14.92
N ASP A 254 23.62 -16.99 -15.90
CA ASP A 254 24.60 -17.77 -16.65
C ASP A 254 25.55 -16.87 -17.44
N SER A 255 25.00 -15.89 -18.17
CA SER A 255 25.79 -14.91 -18.92
C SER A 255 26.71 -14.10 -18.00
N LYS A 256 26.25 -13.74 -16.80
CA LYS A 256 27.09 -13.07 -15.79
C LYS A 256 28.27 -13.96 -15.38
N SER A 257 28.02 -15.22 -15.08
CA SER A 257 29.07 -16.19 -14.70
C SER A 257 30.11 -16.36 -15.81
N GLU A 258 29.66 -16.47 -17.07
CA GLU A 258 30.56 -16.53 -18.23
C GLU A 258 31.38 -15.25 -18.41
N ILE A 259 30.74 -14.08 -18.29
CA ILE A 259 31.43 -12.79 -18.37
C ILE A 259 32.50 -12.68 -17.28
N GLU A 260 32.20 -13.02 -16.03
CA GLU A 260 33.18 -12.97 -14.93
C GLU A 260 34.39 -13.88 -15.20
N LYS A 261 34.15 -15.07 -15.75
CA LYS A 261 35.22 -16.00 -16.15
C LYS A 261 36.10 -15.41 -17.26
N TYR A 262 35.50 -14.98 -18.37
CA TYR A 262 36.26 -14.43 -19.50
C TYR A 262 36.93 -13.08 -19.17
N LEU A 263 36.30 -12.27 -18.32
CA LEU A 263 36.87 -11.00 -17.85
C LEU A 263 38.16 -11.25 -17.06
N SER A 264 38.18 -12.24 -16.16
CA SER A 264 39.39 -12.60 -15.41
C SER A 264 40.54 -12.96 -16.34
N ASP A 265 40.28 -13.75 -17.38
CA ASP A 265 41.32 -14.22 -18.28
C ASP A 265 41.80 -13.13 -19.25
N THR A 266 40.87 -12.36 -19.83
CA THR A 266 41.21 -11.21 -20.68
C THR A 266 41.95 -10.12 -19.91
N MET A 267 41.65 -9.90 -18.63
CA MET A 267 42.38 -8.97 -17.76
C MET A 267 43.84 -9.42 -17.55
N LYS A 268 44.07 -10.72 -17.39
CA LYS A 268 45.45 -11.27 -17.30
C LYS A 268 46.19 -11.07 -18.61
N ASP A 269 45.57 -11.39 -19.74
CA ASP A 269 46.19 -11.22 -21.06
C ASP A 269 46.51 -9.76 -21.36
N LEU A 270 45.61 -8.83 -21.02
CA LEU A 270 45.82 -7.39 -21.17
C LEU A 270 46.96 -6.89 -20.27
N THR A 271 47.08 -7.43 -19.06
CA THR A 271 48.19 -7.12 -18.15
C THR A 271 49.53 -7.60 -18.71
N ILE A 272 49.56 -8.79 -19.30
CA ILE A 272 50.76 -9.34 -19.95
C ILE A 272 51.15 -8.50 -21.17
N MET A 273 50.19 -8.18 -22.05
CA MET A 273 50.44 -7.34 -23.23
C MET A 273 50.95 -5.96 -22.84
N ASN A 274 50.37 -5.33 -21.82
CA ASN A 274 50.84 -4.05 -21.31
C ASN A 274 52.30 -4.15 -20.82
N LYS A 275 52.64 -5.20 -20.08
CA LYS A 275 54.02 -5.44 -19.65
C LYS A 275 54.99 -5.61 -20.82
N VAL A 276 54.61 -6.35 -21.86
CA VAL A 276 55.44 -6.55 -23.06
C VAL A 276 55.64 -5.24 -23.82
N VAL A 277 54.58 -4.46 -24.01
CA VAL A 277 54.66 -3.15 -24.67
C VAL A 277 55.53 -2.18 -23.86
N LEU A 278 55.41 -2.17 -22.53
CA LEU A 278 56.28 -1.37 -21.66
C LEU A 278 57.75 -1.79 -21.77
N ASP A 279 58.02 -3.09 -21.82
CA ASP A 279 59.39 -3.60 -21.98
C ASP A 279 59.98 -3.22 -23.34
N GLU A 280 59.25 -3.43 -24.44
CA GLU A 280 59.69 -3.06 -25.79
C GLU A 280 59.85 -1.55 -25.96
N THR A 281 58.93 -0.73 -25.43
CA THR A 281 59.09 0.73 -25.44
C THR A 281 60.28 1.18 -24.61
N SER A 282 60.56 0.55 -23.46
CA SER A 282 61.73 0.85 -22.66
C SER A 282 63.04 0.46 -23.37
N ARG A 283 63.06 -0.67 -24.08
CA ARG A 283 64.19 -1.13 -24.90
C ARG A 283 64.42 -0.21 -26.10
N ALA A 284 63.36 0.18 -26.80
CA ALA A 284 63.42 1.15 -27.90
C ALA A 284 63.97 2.50 -27.41
N ARG A 285 63.43 3.03 -26.31
CA ARG A 285 63.90 4.27 -25.68
C ARG A 285 65.37 4.20 -25.23
N THR A 286 65.81 3.02 -24.78
CA THR A 286 67.21 2.79 -24.43
C THR A 286 68.09 2.80 -25.66
N LYS A 287 67.70 2.14 -26.75
CA LYS A 287 68.44 2.16 -28.03
C LYS A 287 68.53 3.57 -28.61
N GLU A 288 67.45 4.35 -28.55
CA GLU A 288 67.44 5.76 -28.98
C GLU A 288 68.41 6.64 -28.18
N LYS A 289 68.65 6.35 -26.90
CA LYS A 289 69.64 7.10 -26.10
C LYS A 289 71.09 6.85 -26.52
N TYR A 290 71.37 5.77 -27.26
CA TYR A 290 72.72 5.40 -27.70
C TYR A 290 72.97 5.70 -29.19
N LEU A 291 72.00 6.31 -29.88
CA LEU A 291 72.12 6.88 -31.22
C LEU A 291 72.29 8.40 -31.13
#